data_AF-A0A329RA85-F1
#
_entry.id   AF-A0A329RA85-F1
#
_cell.length_a   1.000
_cell.length_b   1.000
_cell.length_c   1.000
_cell.angle_alpha   90.00
_cell.angle_beta   90.00
_cell.angle_gamma   90.00
#
_symmetry.space_group_name_H-M   'P 1'
#
loop_
_entity.id
_entity.type
_entity.pdbx_description
1 polymer ?
#
loop_
_entity_poly.entity_id
_entity_poly.type
_entity_poly.pdbx_seq_one_letter_code
_entity_poly.pdbx_strand_id
1 'polypeptide(L)'
;MSPPNHLRLALLTEEDDIRRAVALEAASYPADEAATESGIRFRQKNAGPFFWVAYLPKDDQESETLVGFVNGTLAAKDELDDKSMGHHDPHGSLLCIHSVVVDQAF
;
A
#
# COMPACT_ATOMS: atom_id res chain seq x y z
N MET A 1 13.50 -9.36 -28.86
CA MET A 1 12.73 -8.41 -28.04
C MET A 1 12.16 -9.22 -26.89
N SER A 2 12.64 -9.01 -25.66
CA SER A 2 12.02 -9.64 -24.49
C SER A 2 10.59 -9.10 -24.35
N PRO A 3 9.61 -9.93 -23.94
CA PRO A 3 8.26 -9.44 -23.74
C PRO A 3 8.27 -8.29 -22.72
N PRO A 4 7.35 -7.32 -22.81
CA PRO A 4 7.27 -6.24 -21.84
C PRO A 4 7.11 -6.85 -20.44
N ASN A 5 7.90 -6.40 -19.47
CA ASN A 5 7.63 -6.62 -18.05
C ASN A 5 6.26 -5.99 -17.74
N HIS A 6 5.20 -6.81 -17.79
CA HIS A 6 3.86 -6.30 -17.53
C HIS A 6 3.71 -6.16 -16.03
N LEU A 7 3.70 -4.92 -15.56
CA LEU A 7 3.31 -4.56 -14.20
C LEU A 7 1.89 -5.05 -13.95
N ARG A 8 1.69 -5.85 -12.90
CA ARG A 8 0.37 -6.29 -12.45
C ARG A 8 -0.03 -5.52 -11.20
N LEU A 9 -1.24 -4.96 -11.19
CA LEU A 9 -1.82 -4.32 -10.02
C LEU A 9 -2.89 -5.21 -9.41
N ALA A 10 -2.93 -5.33 -8.09
CA ALA A 10 -4.00 -6.02 -7.36
C ALA A 10 -4.21 -5.45 -5.96
N LEU A 11 -5.29 -5.87 -5.30
CA LEU A 11 -5.53 -5.56 -3.90
C LEU A 11 -4.60 -6.38 -3.00
N LEU A 12 -4.19 -5.80 -1.87
CA LEU A 12 -3.37 -6.50 -0.88
C LEU A 12 -4.23 -7.48 -0.05
N THR A 13 -4.12 -8.79 -0.34
CA THR A 13 -4.90 -9.83 0.36
C THR A 13 -4.04 -10.85 1.11
N GLU A 14 -2.85 -11.17 0.60
CA GLU A 14 -2.02 -12.26 1.13
C GLU A 14 -1.13 -11.81 2.29
N GLU A 15 -0.98 -12.66 3.31
CA GLU A 15 -0.22 -12.35 4.53
C GLU A 15 1.26 -12.08 4.26
N ASP A 16 1.88 -12.81 3.33
CA ASP A 16 3.28 -12.59 2.97
C ASP A 16 3.48 -11.24 2.25
N ASP A 17 2.52 -10.83 1.44
CA ASP A 17 2.54 -9.50 0.81
C ASP A 17 2.28 -8.39 1.84
N ILE A 18 1.47 -8.65 2.88
CA ILE A 18 1.26 -7.68 3.98
C ILE A 18 2.59 -7.45 4.70
N ARG A 19 3.31 -8.53 5.04
CA ARG A 19 4.65 -8.43 5.65
C ARG A 19 5.63 -7.71 4.74
N ARG A 20 5.57 -7.95 3.42
CA ARG A 20 6.41 -7.25 2.46
C ARG A 20 6.07 -5.75 2.40
N ALA A 21 4.80 -5.38 2.39
CA ALA A 21 4.38 -3.98 2.41
C ALA A 21 4.83 -3.26 3.69
N VAL A 22 4.77 -3.91 4.87
CA VAL A 22 5.32 -3.38 6.12
C VAL A 22 6.82 -3.13 6.01
N ALA A 23 7.57 -4.07 5.44
CA ALA A 23 9.01 -3.91 5.25
C ALA A 23 9.34 -2.77 4.27
N LEU A 24 8.57 -2.64 3.19
CA LEU A 24 8.71 -1.57 2.21
C LEU A 24 8.38 -0.19 2.81
N GLU A 25 7.30 -0.06 3.59
CA GLU A 25 6.95 1.16 4.31
C GLU A 25 8.11 1.61 5.22
N ALA A 26 8.59 0.70 6.06
CA ALA A 26 9.67 0.99 7.01
C ALA A 26 11.00 1.34 6.32
N ALA A 27 11.23 0.85 5.10
CA ALA A 27 12.40 1.20 4.31
C ALA A 27 12.26 2.55 3.56
N SER A 28 11.03 3.04 3.37
CA SER A 28 10.74 4.21 2.52
C SER A 28 10.62 5.52 3.30
N TYR A 29 10.32 5.44 4.60
CA TYR A 29 10.09 6.61 5.45
C TYR A 29 10.98 6.56 6.71
N PRO A 30 11.35 7.72 7.28
CA PRO A 30 11.84 7.81 8.65
C PRO A 30 10.89 7.14 9.64
N ALA A 31 11.41 6.63 10.77
CA ALA A 31 10.62 5.83 11.72
C ALA A 31 9.45 6.60 12.37
N ASP A 32 9.51 7.93 12.42
CA ASP A 32 8.47 8.81 12.93
C ASP A 32 7.40 9.19 11.87
N GLU A 33 7.68 8.93 10.60
CA GLU A 33 6.75 9.17 9.48
C GLU A 33 6.14 7.85 8.95
N ALA A 34 6.86 6.73 9.07
CA ALA A 34 6.44 5.44 8.58
C ALA A 34 5.18 4.92 9.29
N ALA A 35 4.24 4.34 8.53
CA ALA A 35 3.15 3.61 9.16
C ALA A 35 3.69 2.39 9.92
N THR A 36 3.16 2.17 11.12
CA THR A 36 3.45 0.96 11.89
C THR A 36 2.81 -0.28 11.23
N GLU A 37 3.28 -1.47 11.59
CA GLU A 37 2.64 -2.72 11.14
C GLU A 37 1.14 -2.76 11.46
N SER A 38 0.75 -2.31 12.65
CA SER A 38 -0.66 -2.24 13.03
C SER A 38 -1.44 -1.24 12.17
N GLY A 39 -0.82 -0.14 11.74
CA GLY A 39 -1.39 0.81 10.79
C GLY A 39 -1.61 0.19 9.41
N ILE A 40 -0.60 -0.49 8.85
CA ILE A 40 -0.72 -1.19 7.56
C ILE A 40 -1.83 -2.25 7.61
N ARG A 41 -1.86 -3.08 8.67
CA ARG A 41 -2.90 -4.10 8.85
C ARG A 41 -4.29 -3.49 9.05
N PHE A 42 -4.39 -2.38 9.78
CA PHE A 42 -5.65 -1.66 9.93
C PHE A 42 -6.18 -1.18 8.58
N ARG A 43 -5.33 -0.53 7.77
CA ARG A 43 -5.71 -0.02 6.44
C ARG A 43 -6.07 -1.16 5.49
N GLN A 44 -5.29 -2.24 5.47
CA GLN A 44 -5.60 -3.42 4.65
C GLN A 44 -6.96 -4.03 5.04
N LYS A 45 -7.24 -4.18 6.34
CA LYS A 45 -8.48 -4.81 6.82
C LYS A 45 -9.72 -3.94 6.63
N ASN A 46 -9.63 -2.65 6.95
CA ASN A 46 -10.79 -1.77 7.02
C ASN A 46 -10.97 -0.92 5.75
N ALA A 47 -9.89 -0.67 5.00
CA ALA A 47 -9.86 0.13 3.78
C ALA A 47 -9.25 -0.65 2.60
N GLY A 48 -9.35 -1.98 2.62
CA GLY A 48 -8.78 -2.90 1.63
C GLY A 48 -9.04 -2.54 0.16
N PRO A 49 -10.23 -2.05 -0.26
CA PRO A 49 -10.47 -1.58 -1.62
C PRO A 49 -9.55 -0.46 -2.11
N PHE A 50 -8.89 0.24 -1.18
CA PHE A 50 -7.96 1.34 -1.43
C PHE A 50 -6.51 0.96 -1.14
N PHE A 51 -6.22 -0.33 -0.93
CA PHE A 51 -4.86 -0.83 -0.73
C PHE A 51 -4.44 -1.67 -1.93
N TRP A 52 -3.67 -1.05 -2.82
CA TRP A 52 -3.21 -1.65 -4.06
C TRP A 52 -1.71 -1.89 -4.02
N VAL A 53 -1.30 -3.00 -4.60
CA VAL A 53 0.09 -3.46 -4.70
C VAL A 53 0.45 -3.67 -6.15
N ALA A 54 1.72 -3.42 -6.46
CA ALA A 54 2.28 -3.56 -7.79
C ALA A 54 3.27 -4.72 -7.81
N TYR A 55 3.12 -5.61 -8.80
CA TYR A 55 3.95 -6.79 -8.99
C TYR A 55 4.68 -6.71 -10.33
N LEU A 56 5.96 -7.11 -10.31
CA LEU A 56 6.74 -7.36 -11.51
C LEU A 56 7.13 -8.84 -11.59
N PRO A 57 7.15 -9.44 -12.79
CA PRO A 57 7.65 -10.80 -12.96
C PRO A 57 9.14 -10.86 -12.59
N LYS A 58 9.56 -11.97 -11.97
CA LYS A 58 10.98 -12.25 -11.76
C LYS A 58 11.61 -12.80 -13.04
N ASP A 59 12.94 -12.92 -13.05
CA ASP A 59 13.71 -13.45 -14.18
C ASP A 59 13.28 -14.87 -14.58
N ASP A 60 12.76 -15.65 -13.63
CA ASP A 60 12.22 -17.00 -13.88
C ASP A 60 10.86 -17.00 -14.59
N GLN A 61 10.16 -15.87 -14.67
CA GLN A 61 8.80 -15.69 -15.20
C GLN A 61 7.71 -16.59 -14.59
N GLU A 62 8.05 -17.40 -13.58
CA GLU A 62 7.12 -18.29 -12.89
C GLU A 62 6.58 -17.65 -11.61
N SER A 63 7.28 -16.64 -11.09
CA SER A 63 6.86 -15.89 -9.92
C SER A 63 6.92 -14.38 -10.12
N GLU A 64 6.21 -13.67 -9.25
CA GLU A 64 6.20 -12.21 -9.23
C GLU A 64 6.78 -11.71 -7.90
N THR A 65 7.26 -10.47 -7.90
CA THR A 65 7.70 -9.73 -6.73
C THR A 65 6.82 -8.51 -6.55
N LEU A 66 6.34 -8.27 -5.34
CA LEU A 66 5.74 -7.00 -4.95
C LEU A 66 6.83 -5.93 -4.90
N VAL A 67 6.72 -4.93 -5.78
CA VAL A 67 7.71 -3.85 -5.97
C VAL A 67 7.22 -2.48 -5.51
N GLY A 68 5.97 -2.37 -5.08
CA GLY A 68 5.43 -1.13 -4.54
C GLY A 68 3.98 -1.26 -4.13
N PHE A 69 3.46 -0.23 -3.48
CA PHE A 69 2.05 -0.16 -3.11
C PHE A 69 1.58 1.28 -2.95
N VAL A 70 0.25 1.43 -2.96
CA VAL A 70 -0.46 2.64 -2.54
C VAL A 70 -1.56 2.23 -1.58
N ASN A 71 -1.73 2.99 -0.49
CA ASN A 71 -2.84 2.77 0.42
C ASN A 71 -3.50 4.09 0.86
N GLY A 72 -4.76 4.00 1.24
CA GLY A 72 -5.55 5.14 1.70
C GLY A 72 -6.73 4.76 2.58
N THR A 73 -7.35 5.76 3.19
CA THR A 73 -8.64 5.63 3.90
C THR A 73 -9.61 6.70 3.42
N LEU A 74 -10.91 6.48 3.66
CA LEU A 74 -11.93 7.49 3.39
C LEU A 74 -12.14 8.37 4.63
N ALA A 75 -12.37 9.65 4.41
CA ALA A 75 -12.77 10.62 5.43
C ALA A 75 -14.08 11.31 5.02
N ALA A 76 -14.91 11.62 6.02
CA ALA A 76 -16.20 12.30 5.81
C ALA A 76 -16.11 13.83 5.67
N LYS A 77 -14.98 14.44 6.04
CA LYS A 77 -14.77 15.89 5.96
C LYS A 77 -13.87 16.23 4.79
N ASP A 78 -14.07 17.44 4.24
CA ASP A 78 -13.19 18.03 3.21
C ASP A 78 -11.84 18.51 3.78
N GLU A 79 -11.70 18.55 5.11
CA GLU A 79 -10.46 18.94 5.80
C GLU A 79 -9.82 17.75 6.52
N LEU A 80 -8.54 17.53 6.24
CA LEU A 80 -7.69 16.54 6.92
C LEU A 80 -7.17 17.14 8.23
N ASP A 81 -7.59 16.56 9.35
CA ASP A 81 -6.94 16.75 10.66
C ASP A 81 -6.23 15.46 11.11
N ASP A 82 -5.34 15.55 12.10
CA ASP A 82 -4.59 14.39 12.62
C ASP A 82 -5.49 13.23 13.04
N LYS A 83 -6.72 13.52 13.50
CA LYS A 83 -7.68 12.48 13.92
C LYS A 83 -8.27 11.76 12.71
N SER A 84 -8.57 12.48 11.63
CA SER A 84 -9.10 11.93 10.39
C SER A 84 -8.08 11.04 9.68
N MET A 85 -6.78 11.34 9.80
CA MET A 85 -5.70 10.53 9.22
C MET A 85 -5.57 9.14 9.87
N GLY A 86 -6.06 8.97 11.10
CA GLY A 86 -6.03 7.70 11.83
C GLY A 86 -7.29 6.84 11.69
N HIS A 87 -8.31 7.28 10.95
CA HIS A 87 -9.60 6.59 10.87
C HIS A 87 -10.00 6.28 9.42
N HIS A 88 -10.85 5.27 9.25
CA HIS A 88 -11.52 4.97 7.99
C HIS A 88 -13.01 5.14 8.19
N ASP A 89 -13.62 6.07 7.45
CA ASP A 89 -15.07 6.24 7.37
C ASP A 89 -15.59 5.62 6.06
N PRO A 90 -16.28 4.46 6.11
CA PRO A 90 -16.81 3.80 4.91
C PRO A 90 -17.80 4.64 4.11
N HIS A 91 -18.35 5.71 4.69
CA HIS A 91 -19.29 6.64 4.06
C HIS A 91 -18.62 7.96 3.65
N GLY A 92 -17.32 8.10 3.88
CA GLY A 92 -16.55 9.27 3.48
C GLY A 92 -16.47 9.42 1.96
N SER A 93 -16.36 10.67 1.50
CA SER A 93 -16.21 11.02 0.08
C SER A 93 -14.78 11.42 -0.31
N LEU A 94 -13.91 11.67 0.67
CA LEU A 94 -12.52 12.05 0.44
C LEU A 94 -11.59 10.83 0.63
N LEU A 95 -10.89 10.42 -0.44
CA LEU A 95 -9.85 9.39 -0.36
C LEU A 95 -8.52 10.02 0.05
N CYS A 96 -8.07 9.71 1.26
CA CYS A 96 -6.83 10.17 1.85
C CYS A 96 -5.74 9.16 1.54
N ILE A 97 -4.79 9.51 0.67
CA ILE A 97 -3.64 8.65 0.37
C ILE A 97 -2.61 8.81 1.48
N HIS A 98 -2.27 7.71 2.15
CA HIS A 98 -1.34 7.72 3.28
C HIS A 98 0.09 7.37 2.90
N SER A 99 0.24 6.40 1.99
CA SER A 99 1.56 5.96 1.54
C SER A 99 1.54 5.66 0.05
N VAL A 100 2.61 6.06 -0.65
CA VAL A 100 2.92 5.65 -2.02
C VAL A 100 4.37 5.22 -2.01
N VAL A 101 4.60 3.92 -2.14
CA VAL A 101 5.91 3.31 -1.93
C VAL A 101 6.33 2.53 -3.16
N VAL A 102 7.59 2.70 -3.54
CA VAL A 102 8.29 1.88 -4.54
C VAL A 102 9.55 1.35 -3.88
N ASP A 103 9.81 0.07 -4.09
CA ASP A 103 11.05 -0.58 -3.66
C ASP A 103 12.25 0.12 -4.30
N GLN A 104 13.24 0.50 -3.47
CA GLN A 104 14.45 1.22 -3.89
C GLN A 104 15.23 0.51 -5.02
N ALA A 105 15.05 -0.80 -5.19
CA ALA A 105 15.68 -1.55 -6.27
C ALA A 105 15.13 -1.24 -7.68
N PHE A 106 14.05 -0.46 -7.80
CA PHE A 106 13.33 -0.17 -9.05
C PHE A 106 13.22 1.35 -9.30
#